data_AF-A0A2E7WSP4-F1
#
_entry.id   AF-A0A2E7WSP4-F1
#
_cell.length_a   1.000
_cell.length_b   1.000
_cell.length_c   1.000
_cell.angle_alpha   90.00
_cell.angle_beta   90.00
_cell.angle_gamma   90.00
#
_symmetry.space_group_name_H-M   'P 1'
#
loop_
_entity.id
_entity.type
_entity.pdbx_description
1 polymer ?
#
loop_
_entity_poly.entity_id
_entity_poly.type
_entity_poly.pdbx_seq_one_letter_code
_entity_poly.pdbx_strand_id
1 'polypeptide(L)'
;MTRYSSGTDTFPTRFFFRLHALLFLLCCAALLGSEFLFGADWPLFWPLFVWSLLVAIHYFIAGAFDIDEDWANDKILELKGRSYDFDHIRNIEQRVIKRDPSVTHPVERTD
;
A
#
# COMPACT_ATOMS: atom_id res chain seq x y z
N MET A 1 -2.06 -13.17 -19.04
CA MET A 1 -0.74 -12.91 -18.41
C MET A 1 -0.36 -11.47 -18.70
N THR A 2 -0.93 -10.54 -17.92
CA THR A 2 -0.51 -9.15 -17.91
C THR A 2 0.60 -9.01 -16.88
N ARG A 3 1.70 -8.47 -17.36
CA ARG A 3 3.02 -8.38 -16.72
C ARG A 3 2.91 -7.39 -15.56
N TYR A 4 3.37 -7.80 -14.37
CA TYR A 4 3.62 -6.93 -13.23
C TYR A 4 4.20 -5.59 -13.70
N SER A 5 3.46 -4.49 -13.50
CA SER A 5 4.08 -3.18 -13.47
C SER A 5 4.97 -3.17 -12.22
N SER A 6 6.26 -3.04 -12.46
CA SER A 6 7.31 -3.27 -11.50
C SER A 6 7.13 -2.36 -10.28
N GLY A 7 7.11 -2.95 -9.08
CA GLY A 7 7.24 -2.26 -7.80
C GLY A 7 8.64 -1.67 -7.60
N THR A 8 9.12 -0.87 -8.55
CA THR A 8 10.45 -0.24 -8.55
C THR A 8 10.39 1.26 -8.34
N ASP A 9 9.22 1.89 -8.44
CA ASP A 9 9.05 3.28 -8.06
C ASP A 9 8.76 3.35 -6.56
N THR A 10 9.82 3.32 -5.75
CA THR A 10 9.75 3.54 -4.29
C THR A 10 9.28 4.95 -3.92
N PHE A 11 9.17 5.85 -4.91
CA PHE A 11 8.76 7.24 -4.71
C PHE A 11 7.48 7.54 -5.47
N PRO A 12 6.47 8.12 -4.81
CA PRO A 12 5.21 8.44 -5.45
C PRO A 12 5.44 9.39 -6.61
N THR A 13 4.83 9.07 -7.75
CA THR A 13 4.99 9.86 -8.99
C THR A 13 3.97 11.01 -9.07
N ARG A 14 2.88 10.92 -8.29
CA ARG A 14 1.82 11.92 -8.23
C ARG A 14 2.22 13.15 -7.39
N PHE A 15 1.51 14.25 -7.62
CA PHE A 15 1.66 15.53 -6.88
C PHE A 15 3.05 16.18 -6.92
N PHE A 16 3.85 15.96 -7.96
CA PHE A 16 5.18 16.55 -8.09
C PHE A 16 6.09 16.27 -6.87
N PHE A 17 5.94 15.10 -6.23
CA PHE A 17 6.70 14.76 -5.01
C PHE A 17 8.22 14.86 -5.20
N ARG A 18 8.72 14.42 -6.37
CA ARG A 18 10.15 14.51 -6.73
C ARG A 18 10.66 15.96 -6.74
N LEU A 19 9.85 16.90 -7.22
CA LEU A 19 10.19 18.33 -7.20
C LEU A 19 10.22 18.86 -5.76
N HIS A 20 9.26 18.48 -4.93
CA HIS A 20 9.20 18.89 -3.52
C HIS A 20 10.36 18.31 -2.71
N ALA A 21 10.75 17.06 -2.94
CA ALA A 21 11.92 16.44 -2.31
C ALA A 21 13.23 17.13 -2.73
N LEU A 22 13.36 17.52 -4.00
CA LEU A 22 14.53 18.26 -4.50
C LEU A 22 14.57 19.67 -3.89
N LEU A 23 13.45 20.39 -3.87
CA LEU A 23 13.33 21.69 -3.22
C LEU A 23 13.67 21.61 -1.72
N PHE A 24 13.25 20.53 -1.04
CA PHE A 24 13.60 20.30 0.35
C PHE A 24 15.12 20.16 0.54
N LEU A 25 15.77 19.32 -0.25
CA LEU A 25 17.23 19.16 -0.19
C LEU A 25 17.96 20.48 -0.46
N LEU A 26 17.49 21.27 -1.43
CA LEU A 26 18.04 22.59 -1.72
C LEU A 26 17.85 23.57 -0.56
N CYS A 27 16.66 23.61 0.05
CA CYS A 27 16.40 24.45 1.22
C CYS A 27 17.26 24.04 2.42
N CYS A 28 17.40 22.74 2.68
CA CYS A 28 18.30 22.23 3.73
C CYS A 28 19.75 22.62 3.47
N ALA A 29 20.22 22.43 2.24
CA ALA A 29 21.58 22.81 1.84
C ALA A 29 21.81 24.32 1.96
N ALA A 30 20.82 25.15 1.60
CA ALA A 30 20.91 26.60 1.74
C ALA A 30 20.93 27.05 3.21
N LEU A 31 20.10 26.44 4.06
CA LEU A 31 20.06 26.72 5.51
C LEU A 31 21.37 26.34 6.20
N LEU A 32 21.87 25.12 5.97
CA LEU A 32 23.15 24.66 6.51
C LEU A 32 24.34 25.46 5.94
N GLY A 33 24.29 25.78 4.65
CA GLY A 33 25.28 26.64 4.00
C GLY A 33 25.30 28.05 4.58
N SER A 34 24.14 28.58 5.00
CA SER A 34 24.07 29.91 5.60
C SER A 34 24.72 29.95 6.99
N GLU A 35 24.57 28.89 7.78
CA GLU A 35 25.28 28.74 9.05
C GLU A 35 26.80 28.70 8.82
N PHE A 36 27.25 27.88 7.87
CA PHE A 36 28.66 27.71 7.55
C PHE A 36 29.32 28.98 7.00
N LEU A 37 28.62 29.73 6.14
CA LEU A 37 29.17 30.90 5.46
C LEU A 37 29.04 32.19 6.27
N PHE A 38 27.97 32.34 7.04
CA PHE A 38 27.65 33.60 7.72
C PHE A 38 27.74 33.52 9.26
N GLY A 39 28.06 32.34 9.82
CA GLY A 39 28.15 32.16 11.28
C GLY A 39 26.83 32.46 11.98
N ALA A 40 25.70 32.12 11.34
CA ALA A 40 24.38 32.48 11.83
C ALA A 40 24.00 31.62 13.06
N ASP A 41 24.00 32.21 14.26
CA ASP A 41 23.59 31.59 15.53
C ASP A 41 22.06 31.44 15.70
N TRP A 42 21.37 31.05 14.63
CA TRP A 42 19.91 30.95 14.63
C TRP A 42 19.51 29.49 14.86
N PRO A 43 18.38 29.22 15.55
CA PRO A 43 17.97 27.85 15.85
C PRO A 43 17.44 27.15 14.59
N LEU A 44 18.37 26.61 13.78
CA LEU A 44 18.11 25.87 12.54
C LEU A 44 17.25 24.62 12.75
N PHE A 45 17.21 24.13 13.99
CA PHE A 45 16.36 23.02 14.38
C PHE A 45 14.89 23.23 14.00
N TRP A 46 14.31 24.39 14.31
CA TRP A 46 12.87 24.61 14.12
C TRP A 46 12.45 24.66 12.65
N PRO A 47 13.11 25.44 11.77
CA PRO A 47 12.81 25.43 10.35
C PRO A 47 12.99 24.04 9.72
N LEU A 48 14.08 23.34 10.02
CA LEU A 48 14.35 22.01 9.48
C LEU A 48 13.31 20.98 9.97
N PHE A 49 12.92 21.04 11.24
CA PHE A 49 11.93 20.13 11.82
C PHE A 49 10.55 20.32 11.19
N VAL A 50 10.05 21.56 11.16
CA VAL A 50 8.73 21.87 10.57
C VAL A 50 8.71 21.45 9.10
N TRP A 51 9.77 21.73 8.36
CA TRP A 51 9.82 21.40 6.94
C TRP A 51 9.93 19.89 6.69
N SER A 52 10.70 19.17 7.51
CA SER A 52 10.77 17.70 7.46
C SER A 52 9.41 17.06 7.71
N LEU A 53 8.65 17.59 8.68
CA LEU A 53 7.30 17.13 8.98
C LEU A 53 6.35 17.35 7.79
N LEU A 54 6.40 18.51 7.14
CA LEU A 54 5.59 18.80 5.95
C LEU A 54 5.89 17.85 4.79
N VAL A 55 7.16 17.52 4.56
CA VAL A 55 7.59 16.56 3.52
C VAL A 55 7.12 15.14 3.87
N ALA A 56 7.22 14.73 5.13
CA ALA A 56 6.72 13.42 5.56
C ALA A 56 5.20 13.29 5.34
N ILE A 57 4.43 14.31 5.71
CA ILE A 57 2.98 14.35 5.46
C ILE A 57 2.69 14.27 3.95
N HIS A 58 3.41 15.03 3.13
CA HIS A 58 3.27 14.97 1.67
C HIS A 58 3.58 13.58 1.11
N TYR A 59 4.61 12.91 1.62
CA TYR A 59 4.93 11.54 1.23
C TYR A 59 3.78 10.58 1.53
N PHE A 60 3.21 10.64 2.74
CA PHE A 60 2.09 9.79 3.11
C PHE A 60 0.85 10.06 2.25
N ILE A 61 0.53 11.32 1.98
CA ILE A 61 -0.60 11.70 1.12
C ILE A 61 -0.34 11.21 -0.31
N ALA A 62 0.80 11.55 -0.90
CA ALA A 62 1.12 11.17 -2.27
C ALA A 62 1.15 9.64 -2.44
N GLY A 63 1.72 8.91 -1.49
CA GLY A 63 1.72 7.44 -1.49
C GLY A 63 0.32 6.84 -1.33
N ALA A 64 -0.55 7.41 -0.50
CA ALA A 64 -1.93 6.95 -0.36
C ALA A 64 -2.74 7.11 -1.66
N PHE A 65 -2.48 8.18 -2.42
CA PHE A 65 -3.14 8.43 -3.71
C PHE A 65 -2.46 7.76 -4.91
N ASP A 66 -1.28 7.17 -4.73
CA ASP A 66 -0.57 6.40 -5.75
C ASP A 66 -0.93 4.89 -5.69
N ILE A 67 -1.88 4.51 -4.83
CA ILE A 67 -2.48 3.18 -4.86
C ILE A 67 -3.17 3.01 -6.21
N ASP A 68 -2.60 2.13 -7.02
CA ASP A 68 -3.07 1.80 -8.35
C ASP A 68 -4.48 1.17 -8.29
N GLU A 69 -5.41 1.71 -9.07
CA GLU A 69 -6.77 1.16 -9.22
C GLU A 69 -6.71 -0.30 -9.68
N ASP A 70 -5.70 -0.66 -10.48
CA ASP A 70 -5.48 -2.03 -10.94
C ASP A 70 -5.04 -2.94 -9.79
N TRP A 71 -4.18 -2.47 -8.88
CA TRP A 71 -3.81 -3.21 -7.67
C TRP A 71 -5.02 -3.40 -6.74
N ALA A 72 -5.85 -2.37 -6.59
CA ALA A 72 -7.06 -2.45 -5.77
C ALA A 72 -8.06 -3.47 -6.35
N ASN A 73 -8.26 -3.46 -7.67
CA ASN A 73 -9.11 -4.41 -8.37
C ASN A 73 -8.60 -5.86 -8.25
N ASP A 74 -7.28 -6.07 -8.40
CA ASP A 74 -6.66 -7.39 -8.22
C ASP A 74 -6.85 -7.90 -6.79
N LYS A 75 -6.71 -7.04 -5.77
CA LYS A 75 -6.94 -7.41 -4.37
C LYS A 75 -8.40 -7.74 -4.08
N ILE A 76 -9.33 -7.02 -4.69
CA ILE A 76 -10.77 -7.32 -4.60
C ILE A 76 -11.08 -8.68 -5.26
N LEU A 77 -10.49 -8.97 -6.42
CA LEU A 77 -10.62 -10.27 -7.08
C LEU A 77 -10.07 -11.42 -6.24
N GLU A 78 -8.89 -11.24 -5.62
CA GLU A 78 -8.30 -12.20 -4.70
C GLU A 78 -9.19 -12.46 -3.47
N LEU A 79 -9.75 -11.40 -2.89
CA LEU A 79 -10.71 -11.48 -1.78
C LEU A 79 -11.98 -12.23 -2.18
N LYS A 80 -12.54 -11.92 -3.36
CA LYS A 80 -13.72 -12.60 -3.90
C LYS A 80 -13.45 -14.09 -4.14
N GLY A 81 -12.29 -14.43 -4.70
CA GLY A 81 -11.86 -15.82 -4.90
C GLY A 81 -11.81 -16.59 -3.58
N ARG A 82 -11.18 -16.01 -2.55
CA ARG A 82 -11.15 -16.62 -1.22
C ARG A 82 -12.54 -16.76 -0.59
N SER A 83 -13.40 -15.75 -0.72
CA SER A 83 -14.77 -15.85 -0.19
C SER A 83 -15.60 -16.93 -0.91
N TYR A 84 -15.38 -17.12 -2.21
CA TYR A 84 -16.05 -18.17 -2.97
C TYR A 84 -15.61 -19.55 -2.50
N ASP A 85 -14.32 -19.72 -2.23
CA ASP A 85 -13.77 -20.97 -1.70
C ASP A 85 -14.31 -21.27 -0.29
N PHE A 86 -14.43 -20.25 0.58
CA PHE A 86 -15.07 -20.40 1.89
C PHE A 86 -16.54 -20.82 1.79
N ASP A 87 -17.31 -20.25 0.87
CA ASP A 87 -18.71 -20.65 0.67
C ASP A 87 -18.81 -22.08 0.11
N HIS A 88 -17.88 -22.47 -0.76
CA HIS A 88 -17.79 -23.83 -1.27
C HIS A 88 -17.46 -24.85 -0.16
N ILE A 89 -16.50 -24.54 0.71
CA ILE A 89 -16.16 -25.36 1.89
C ILE A 89 -17.37 -25.50 2.81
N ARG A 90 -18.07 -24.39 3.10
CA ARG A 90 -19.28 -24.39 3.94
C ARG A 90 -20.41 -25.22 3.33
N ASN A 91 -20.56 -25.19 2.01
CA ASN A 91 -21.56 -26.00 1.31
C ASN A 91 -21.24 -27.50 1.38
N ILE A 92 -19.96 -27.87 1.25
CA ILE A 92 -19.51 -29.26 1.46
C ILE A 92 -19.82 -29.70 2.90
N GLU A 93 -19.47 -28.88 3.91
CA GLU A 93 -19.73 -29.18 5.32
C GLU A 93 -21.22 -29.44 5.58
N GLN A 94 -22.11 -28.59 5.04
CA GLN A 94 -23.55 -28.79 5.18
C GLN A 94 -24.05 -30.07 4.50
N ARG A 95 -23.50 -30.42 3.33
CA ARG A 95 -23.83 -31.67 2.63
C ARG A 95 -23.34 -32.90 3.38
N VAL A 96 -22.18 -32.83 4.04
CA VAL A 96 -21.68 -33.88 4.94
C VAL A 96 -22.63 -34.07 6.12
N ILE A 97 -23.04 -32.98 6.80
CA ILE A 97 -23.98 -33.03 7.92
C ILE A 97 -25.33 -33.64 7.49
N LYS A 98 -25.83 -33.27 6.31
CA LYS A 98 -27.09 -33.77 5.76
C LYS A 98 -27.00 -35.18 5.15
N ARG A 99 -25.81 -35.80 5.14
CA ARG A 99 -25.53 -37.08 4.46
C ARG A 99 -26.00 -37.09 2.99
N ASP A 100 -25.76 -35.99 2.29
CA ASP A 100 -26.13 -35.87 0.89
C ASP A 100 -25.44 -36.99 0.07
N PRO A 101 -26.15 -37.69 -0.83
CA PRO A 101 -25.60 -38.77 -1.66
C PRO A 101 -24.43 -38.34 -2.56
N SER A 102 -24.26 -37.03 -2.81
CA SER A 102 -23.13 -36.49 -3.58
C SER A 102 -21.81 -36.42 -2.79
N VAL A 103 -21.84 -36.54 -1.46
CA VAL A 103 -20.66 -36.43 -0.58
C VAL A 103 -20.48 -37.66 0.33
N THR A 104 -21.52 -38.48 0.47
CA THR A 104 -21.43 -39.77 1.19
C THR A 104 -20.76 -40.84 0.33
N HIS A 105 -19.89 -41.63 0.97
CA HIS A 105 -19.19 -42.72 0.30
C HIS A 105 -20.23 -43.75 -0.21
N PRO A 106 -20.07 -44.34 -1.42
CA PRO A 106 -21.09 -45.22 -2.01
C PRO A 106 -21.51 -46.40 -1.13
N VAL A 107 -20.68 -46.79 -0.16
CA VAL A 107 -20.90 -47.90 0.78
C VAL A 107 -21.82 -47.52 1.94
N GLU A 108 -21.97 -46.23 2.25
CA GLU A 108 -22.81 -45.70 3.33
C GLU A 108 -24.14 -45.14 2.84
N ARG A 109 -24.37 -45.17 1.51
CA ARG A 109 -25.62 -44.70 0.90
C ARG A 109 -26.71 -45.72 1.20
N THR A 110 -27.59 -45.41 2.15
CA THR A 110 -28.82 -46.15 2.38
C THR A 110 -29.84 -45.71 1.33
N ASP A 111 -30.03 -46.56 0.33
CA ASP A 111 -31.15 -46.55 -0.61
C ASP A 111 -32.51 -46.74 0.10
#